data_AF-A0A7V1WWF5-F1
#
_entry.id   AF-A0A7V1WWF5-F1
#
_cell.length_a   1.000
_cell.length_b   1.000
_cell.length_c   1.000
_cell.angle_alpha   90.00
_cell.angle_beta   90.00
_cell.angle_gamma   90.00
#
_symmetry.space_group_name_H-M   'P 1'
#
loop_
_entity.id
_entity.type
_entity.pdbx_description
1 polymer ?
#
loop_
_entity_poly.entity_id
_entity_poly.type
_entity_poly.pdbx_seq_one_letter_code
_entity_poly.pdbx_strand_id
1 'polypeptide(L)'
;MYKKVDVEIGGKTISFETGKIAKQTDGSVVVTSGDSIVLVTAVAEKKPKNMGFLPLTIEYQERMYAAGRIPGSYFRREIGRPSEKEVLTCRLTDRPLRPLFPDGYMCETQIIATVFSADPQIDPDVLAMNGASFALTISDIPWNGPIAAARVGYVDGEYVLNPTTSQLEKSALDLVIAGTGK
;
A
#
# COMPACT_ATOMS: atom_id res chain seq x y z
N MET A 1 -14.93 -11.02 12.73
CA MET A 1 -15.48 -11.90 11.68
C MET A 1 -14.59 -11.78 10.45
N TYR A 2 -14.20 -12.89 9.82
CA TYR A 2 -13.40 -12.85 8.59
C TYR A 2 -14.27 -12.36 7.43
N LYS A 3 -13.73 -11.46 6.60
CA LYS A 3 -14.38 -10.98 5.38
C LYS A 3 -13.37 -10.93 4.24
N LYS A 4 -13.82 -11.30 3.05
CA LYS A 4 -13.10 -11.20 1.79
C LYS A 4 -14.01 -10.55 0.76
N VAL A 5 -13.47 -9.60 0.01
CA VAL A 5 -14.15 -8.95 -1.11
C VAL A 5 -13.22 -8.98 -2.30
N ASP A 6 -13.74 -9.39 -3.45
CA ASP A 6 -13.00 -9.47 -4.71
C ASP A 6 -13.57 -8.43 -5.68
N VAL A 7 -12.70 -7.74 -6.40
CA VAL A 7 -13.07 -6.75 -7.42
C VAL A 7 -12.21 -6.94 -8.66
N GLU A 8 -12.82 -6.82 -9.84
CA GLU A 8 -12.11 -6.90 -11.12
C GLU A 8 -11.77 -5.48 -11.59
N ILE A 9 -10.47 -5.21 -11.75
CA ILE A 9 -9.93 -3.89 -12.14
C ILE A 9 -8.86 -4.09 -13.21
N GLY A 10 -9.08 -3.54 -14.40
CA GLY A 10 -8.09 -3.60 -15.49
C GLY A 10 -7.78 -5.03 -15.94
N GLY A 11 -8.78 -5.93 -15.92
CA GLY A 11 -8.61 -7.35 -16.26
C GLY A 11 -7.86 -8.18 -15.21
N LYS A 12 -7.65 -7.64 -14.00
CA LYS A 12 -7.03 -8.33 -12.87
C LYS A 12 -8.00 -8.35 -11.69
N THR A 13 -8.08 -9.47 -10.99
CA THR A 13 -8.84 -9.56 -9.74
C THR A 13 -7.97 -9.09 -8.58
N ILE A 14 -8.46 -8.11 -7.84
CA ILE A 14 -7.88 -7.65 -6.58
C ILE A 14 -8.78 -8.10 -5.44
N SER A 15 -8.23 -8.89 -4.52
CA SER A 15 -8.89 -9.36 -3.32
C SER A 15 -8.47 -8.53 -2.11
N PHE A 16 -9.43 -8.18 -1.25
CA PHE A 16 -9.20 -7.53 0.03
C PHE A 16 -9.73 -8.43 1.16
N GLU A 17 -8.84 -8.88 2.04
CA GLU A 17 -9.17 -9.79 3.15
C GLU A 17 -8.90 -9.14 4.51
N THR A 18 -9.86 -9.18 5.43
CA THR A 18 -9.71 -8.65 6.79
C THR A 18 -10.26 -9.60 7.86
N GLY A 19 -9.84 -9.40 9.11
CA GLY A 19 -10.31 -10.16 10.27
C GLY A 19 -9.65 -11.53 10.48
N LYS A 20 -8.62 -11.88 9.69
CA LYS A 20 -7.80 -13.10 9.85
C LYS A 20 -6.46 -12.83 10.55
N ILE A 21 -5.71 -11.83 10.08
CA ILE A 21 -4.34 -11.51 10.51
C ILE A 21 -4.30 -10.12 11.19
N ALA A 22 -3.35 -9.92 12.11
CA ALA A 22 -3.09 -8.63 12.78
C ALA A 22 -4.30 -8.02 13.50
N LYS A 23 -5.10 -8.85 14.19
CA LYS A 23 -6.36 -8.45 14.86
C LYS A 23 -6.21 -7.44 16.02
N GLN A 24 -4.98 -7.16 16.46
CA GLN A 24 -4.69 -6.19 17.52
C GLN A 24 -4.48 -4.77 16.98
N THR A 25 -4.41 -4.61 15.66
CA THR A 25 -4.31 -3.30 15.00
C THR A 25 -5.68 -2.64 14.90
N ASP A 26 -5.70 -1.32 14.77
CA ASP A 26 -6.96 -0.58 14.59
C ASP A 26 -7.59 -0.92 13.23
N GLY A 27 -6.77 -1.14 12.20
CA GLY A 27 -7.21 -1.70 10.92
C GLY A 27 -6.14 -2.58 10.26
N SER A 28 -6.56 -3.73 9.71
CA SER A 28 -5.69 -4.59 8.91
C SER A 28 -6.38 -5.16 7.67
N VAL A 29 -5.64 -5.25 6.59
CA VAL A 29 -6.08 -5.87 5.34
C VAL A 29 -4.94 -6.61 4.66
N VAL A 30 -5.23 -7.78 4.09
CA VAL A 30 -4.37 -8.47 3.15
C VAL A 30 -4.93 -8.21 1.77
N VAL A 31 -4.14 -7.55 0.91
CA VAL A 31 -4.47 -7.27 -0.47
C VAL A 31 -3.75 -8.28 -1.35
N THR A 32 -4.47 -8.89 -2.29
CA THR A 32 -3.92 -9.88 -3.21
C THR A 32 -4.32 -9.57 -4.64
N SER A 33 -3.38 -9.65 -5.57
CA SER A 33 -3.64 -9.58 -7.01
C SER A 33 -2.65 -10.50 -7.72
N GLY A 34 -3.16 -11.50 -8.46
CA GLY A 34 -2.32 -12.60 -8.95
C GLY A 34 -1.60 -13.27 -7.78
N ASP A 35 -0.27 -13.42 -7.90
CA ASP A 35 0.56 -13.96 -6.82
C ASP A 35 1.15 -12.88 -5.89
N SER A 36 0.92 -11.58 -6.17
CA SER A 36 1.36 -10.49 -5.29
C SER A 36 0.44 -10.35 -4.08
N ILE A 37 1.01 -10.43 -2.87
CA ILE A 37 0.30 -10.36 -1.59
C ILE A 37 0.95 -9.30 -0.69
N VAL A 38 0.17 -8.35 -0.21
CA VAL A 38 0.61 -7.27 0.68
C VAL A 38 -0.27 -7.23 1.93
N LEU A 39 0.32 -7.33 3.12
CA LEU A 39 -0.36 -7.05 4.38
C LEU A 39 -0.19 -5.57 4.70
N VAL A 40 -1.30 -4.86 4.90
CA VAL A 40 -1.29 -3.47 5.35
C VAL A 40 -1.99 -3.36 6.71
N THR A 41 -1.35 -2.67 7.64
CA THR A 41 -1.86 -2.40 8.98
C THR A 41 -1.80 -0.92 9.29
N ALA A 42 -2.87 -0.39 9.87
CA ALA A 42 -2.94 0.97 10.39
C ALA A 42 -3.14 0.93 11.91
N VAL A 43 -2.36 1.71 12.64
CA VAL A 43 -2.45 1.85 14.09
C VAL A 43 -2.31 3.33 14.45
N ALA A 44 -3.11 3.80 15.39
CA ALA A 44 -2.96 5.13 15.97
C ALA A 44 -2.95 5.10 17.50
N GLU A 45 -2.23 6.03 18.10
CA GLU A 45 -2.36 6.27 19.53
C GLU A 45 -3.73 6.87 19.86
N LYS A 46 -4.30 6.46 21.00
CA LYS A 46 -5.61 6.95 21.46
C LYS A 46 -5.57 8.38 22.01
N LYS A 47 -4.38 8.89 22.33
CA LYS A 47 -4.20 10.21 22.93
C LYS A 47 -3.35 11.07 22.00
N PRO A 48 -3.74 12.33 21.76
CA PRO A 48 -2.94 13.24 20.94
C PRO A 48 -1.64 13.58 21.66
N LYS A 49 -0.54 13.68 20.90
CA LYS A 49 0.73 14.23 21.37
C LYS A 49 0.80 15.70 20.97
N ASN A 50 1.12 16.59 21.91
CA ASN A 50 1.22 18.03 21.63
C ASN A 50 2.51 18.35 20.86
N MET A 51 2.56 18.01 19.57
CA MET A 51 3.74 18.16 18.71
C MET A 51 3.60 19.29 17.68
N GLY A 52 2.40 19.83 17.47
CA GLY A 52 2.15 20.93 16.54
C GLY A 52 2.15 20.55 15.05
N PHE A 53 2.20 19.25 14.73
CA PHE A 53 2.08 18.72 13.36
C PHE A 53 1.38 17.36 13.38
N LEU A 54 1.05 16.81 12.20
CA LEU A 54 0.52 15.46 12.01
C LEU A 54 1.64 14.40 12.02
N PRO A 55 1.81 13.61 13.10
CA PRO A 55 2.72 12.47 13.14
C PRO A 55 2.17 11.26 12.38
N LEU A 56 2.24 11.33 11.06
CA LEU A 56 1.96 10.20 10.18
C LEU A 56 3.29 9.61 9.70
N THR A 57 3.49 8.33 10.00
CA THR A 57 4.63 7.54 9.52
C THR A 57 4.11 6.41 8.65
N ILE A 58 4.68 6.29 7.44
CA ILE A 58 4.34 5.21 6.51
C ILE A 58 5.60 4.42 6.20
N GLU A 59 5.51 3.12 6.42
CA GLU A 59 6.57 2.17 6.15
C GLU A 59 6.08 1.15 5.13
N TYR A 60 6.82 1.05 4.03
CA TYR A 60 6.64 0.01 3.04
C TYR A 60 7.90 -0.85 3.03
N GLN A 61 7.71 -2.16 3.16
CA GLN A 61 8.81 -3.12 3.32
C GLN A 61 8.65 -4.28 2.33
N GLU A 62 9.65 -4.45 1.46
CA GLU A 62 9.76 -5.60 0.57
C GLU A 62 10.64 -6.67 1.20
N ARG A 63 10.02 -7.79 1.58
CA ARG A 63 10.75 -8.92 2.13
C ARG A 63 11.36 -9.73 0.98
N MET A 64 12.64 -10.08 1.07
CA MET A 64 13.34 -10.85 0.04
C MET A 64 12.72 -12.24 -0.14
N TYR A 65 12.14 -12.80 0.91
CA TYR A 65 11.39 -14.05 0.83
C TYR A 65 10.17 -13.95 -0.09
N ALA A 66 9.60 -12.75 -0.30
CA ALA A 66 8.46 -12.56 -1.18
C ALA A 66 8.78 -12.93 -2.63
N ALA A 67 10.05 -12.81 -3.03
CA ALA A 67 10.59 -13.24 -4.31
C ALA A 67 11.33 -14.60 -4.24
N GLY A 68 11.20 -15.33 -3.13
CA GLY A 68 11.89 -16.62 -2.91
C GLY A 68 13.41 -16.50 -2.78
N ARG A 69 13.94 -15.33 -2.39
CA ARG A 69 15.40 -15.08 -2.29
C ARG A 69 15.84 -14.87 -0.85
N ILE A 70 17.06 -15.30 -0.56
CA ILE A 70 17.74 -15.02 0.71
C ILE A 70 18.49 -13.68 0.55
N PRO A 71 18.42 -12.76 1.54
CA PRO A 71 19.16 -11.50 1.47
C PRO A 71 20.65 -11.69 1.20
N GLY A 72 21.17 -10.93 0.23
CA GLY A 72 22.59 -10.93 -0.14
C GLY A 72 23.51 -10.24 0.87
N SER A 73 22.95 -9.57 1.89
CA SER A 73 23.70 -8.83 2.90
C SER A 73 24.55 -9.74 3.79
N TYR A 74 25.59 -9.17 4.42
CA TYR A 74 26.46 -9.89 5.36
C TYR A 74 25.67 -10.61 6.46
N PHE A 75 24.63 -9.95 6.99
CA PHE A 75 23.79 -10.48 8.06
C PHE A 75 22.70 -11.46 7.57
N ARG A 76 22.57 -11.69 6.26
CA ARG A 76 21.53 -12.55 5.65
C ARG A 76 20.11 -12.22 6.09
N ARG A 77 19.87 -10.95 6.40
CA ARG A 77 18.58 -10.40 6.83
C ARG A 77 18.32 -9.09 6.10
N GLU A 78 17.06 -8.70 5.99
CA GLU A 78 16.67 -7.34 5.62
C GLU A 78 16.96 -6.37 6.79
N ILE A 79 18.23 -6.33 7.22
CA ILE A 79 18.73 -5.36 8.19
C ILE A 79 19.33 -4.23 7.39
N GLY A 80 18.76 -3.04 7.50
CA GLY A 80 19.35 -1.86 6.90
C GLY A 80 18.34 -0.76 6.60
N ARG A 81 18.86 0.23 5.89
CA ARG A 81 18.09 1.35 5.37
C ARG A 81 17.14 0.84 4.28
N PRO A 82 15.88 1.32 4.24
CA PRO A 82 14.98 1.03 3.13
C PRO A 82 15.62 1.39 1.80
N SER A 83 15.37 0.55 0.79
CA SER A 83 15.76 0.79 -0.59
C SER A 83 15.09 2.03 -1.16
N GLU A 84 15.62 2.54 -2.28
CA GLU A 84 15.02 3.68 -2.97
C GLU A 84 13.56 3.41 -3.37
N LYS A 85 13.28 2.20 -3.90
CA LYS A 85 11.92 1.79 -4.22
C LYS A 85 11.01 1.84 -2.99
N GLU A 86 11.47 1.30 -1.87
CA GLU A 86 10.67 1.30 -0.64
C GLU A 86 10.37 2.72 -0.16
N VAL A 87 11.37 3.61 -0.17
CA VAL A 87 11.19 5.03 0.19
C VAL A 87 10.23 5.74 -0.77
N LEU A 88 10.33 5.48 -2.07
CA LEU A 88 9.44 6.07 -3.07
C LEU A 88 8.00 5.59 -2.88
N THR A 89 7.77 4.30 -2.62
CA THR A 89 6.43 3.76 -2.32
C THR A 89 5.85 4.33 -1.03
N CYS A 90 6.66 4.52 0.02
CA CYS A 90 6.22 5.23 1.23
C CYS A 90 5.70 6.63 0.87
N ARG A 91 6.46 7.39 0.06
CA ARG A 91 6.08 8.75 -0.34
C ARG A 91 4.85 8.79 -1.26
N LEU A 92 4.74 7.83 -2.18
CA LEU A 92 3.57 7.67 -3.04
C LEU A 92 2.31 7.41 -2.22
N THR A 93 2.43 6.64 -1.14
CA THR A 93 1.32 6.34 -0.23
C THR A 93 1.02 7.52 0.71
N ASP A 94 2.02 8.21 1.23
CA ASP A 94 1.86 9.33 2.17
C ASP A 94 1.16 10.54 1.56
N ARG A 95 1.60 10.95 0.37
CA ARG A 95 1.10 12.15 -0.32
C ARG A 95 -0.42 12.23 -0.45
N PRO A 96 -1.15 11.19 -0.90
CA PRO A 96 -2.60 11.24 -1.00
C PRO A 96 -3.32 11.02 0.35
N LEU A 97 -2.71 10.34 1.32
CA LEU A 97 -3.35 10.06 2.62
C LEU A 97 -3.30 11.26 3.56
N ARG A 98 -2.16 11.96 3.62
CA ARG A 98 -1.89 13.03 4.59
C ARG A 98 -2.91 14.18 4.57
N PRO A 99 -3.34 14.70 3.41
CA PRO A 99 -4.31 15.81 3.35
C PRO A 99 -5.72 15.44 3.83
N LEU A 100 -6.02 14.15 3.97
CA LEU A 100 -7.36 13.65 4.31
C LEU A 100 -7.55 13.46 5.82
N PHE A 101 -6.50 13.65 6.63
CA PHE A 101 -6.64 13.71 8.08
C PHE A 101 -7.30 15.04 8.49
N PRO A 102 -8.17 15.06 9.52
CA PRO A 102 -8.77 16.29 10.01
C PRO A 102 -7.73 17.32 10.48
N ASP A 103 -8.05 18.60 10.30
CA ASP A 103 -7.21 19.69 10.79
C ASP A 103 -7.01 19.57 12.30
N GLY A 104 -5.75 19.69 12.74
CA GLY A 104 -5.37 19.55 14.15
C GLY A 104 -5.32 18.12 14.67
N TYR A 105 -5.45 17.10 13.82
CA TYR A 105 -5.21 15.71 14.20
C TYR A 105 -3.73 15.49 14.57
N MET A 106 -3.49 15.08 15.82
CA MET A 106 -2.15 14.99 16.43
C MET A 106 -1.90 13.64 17.13
N CYS A 107 -2.69 12.62 16.83
CA CYS A 107 -2.42 11.27 17.32
C CYS A 107 -1.38 10.60 16.42
N GLU A 108 -0.34 10.02 17.03
CA GLU A 108 0.69 9.29 16.30
C GLU A 108 0.06 8.13 15.55
N THR A 109 0.19 8.15 14.22
CA THR A 109 -0.44 7.19 13.33
C THR A 109 0.63 6.54 12.47
N GLN A 110 0.70 5.21 12.50
CA GLN A 110 1.63 4.41 11.73
C GLN A 110 0.86 3.51 10.78
N ILE A 111 1.30 3.49 9.52
CA ILE A 111 0.81 2.56 8.52
C ILE A 111 2.00 1.75 8.02
N ILE A 112 1.89 0.43 8.10
CA ILE A 112 2.93 -0.50 7.66
C ILE A 112 2.36 -1.38 6.56
N ALA A 113 2.98 -1.34 5.38
CA ALA A 113 2.70 -2.22 4.25
C ALA A 113 3.87 -3.19 4.07
N THR A 114 3.62 -4.48 4.31
CA THR A 114 4.62 -5.55 4.17
C THR A 114 4.26 -6.44 2.99
N VAL A 115 5.17 -6.57 2.03
CA VAL A 115 5.01 -7.49 0.90
C VAL A 115 5.36 -8.91 1.33
N PHE A 116 4.37 -9.80 1.29
CA PHE A 116 4.53 -11.22 1.64
C PHE A 116 4.85 -12.09 0.44
N SER A 117 4.33 -11.74 -0.73
CA SER A 117 4.63 -12.42 -1.98
C SER A 117 4.65 -11.40 -3.12
N ALA A 118 5.58 -11.55 -4.05
CA ALA A 118 5.78 -10.63 -5.14
C ALA A 118 5.77 -11.38 -6.47
N ASP A 119 4.70 -11.19 -7.24
CA ASP A 119 4.62 -11.60 -8.63
C ASP A 119 5.51 -10.67 -9.49
N PRO A 120 6.45 -11.22 -10.30
CA PRO A 120 7.28 -10.41 -11.20
C PRO A 120 6.50 -9.52 -12.17
N GLN A 121 5.24 -9.85 -12.48
CA GLN A 121 4.39 -9.13 -13.41
C GLN A 121 3.49 -8.07 -12.75
N ILE A 122 3.36 -8.07 -11.42
CA ILE A 122 2.43 -7.19 -10.69
C ILE A 122 3.20 -6.43 -9.62
N ASP A 123 3.41 -5.13 -9.86
CA ASP A 123 4.07 -4.26 -8.89
C ASP A 123 3.19 -4.10 -7.62
N PRO A 124 3.72 -4.40 -6.43
CA PRO A 124 2.98 -4.30 -5.17
C PRO A 124 2.67 -2.87 -4.70
N ASP A 125 3.22 -1.82 -5.30
CA ASP A 125 3.06 -0.44 -4.85
C ASP A 125 1.59 0.04 -4.86
N VAL A 126 0.86 -0.19 -5.95
CA VAL A 126 -0.57 0.14 -6.07
C VAL A 126 -1.41 -0.69 -5.10
N LEU A 127 -1.02 -1.94 -4.84
CA LEU A 127 -1.70 -2.79 -3.86
C LEU A 127 -1.49 -2.25 -2.43
N ALA A 128 -0.27 -1.79 -2.11
CA ALA A 128 0.04 -1.18 -0.83
C ALA A 128 -0.74 0.12 -0.62
N MET A 129 -0.85 0.98 -1.64
CA MET A 129 -1.62 2.23 -1.57
C MET A 129 -3.11 1.98 -1.31
N ASN A 130 -3.71 1.07 -2.09
CA ASN A 130 -5.12 0.70 -1.89
C ASN A 130 -5.33 -0.04 -0.56
N GLY A 131 -4.38 -0.85 -0.12
CA GLY A 131 -4.40 -1.50 1.19
C GLY A 131 -4.33 -0.52 2.35
N ALA A 132 -3.52 0.54 2.25
CA ALA A 132 -3.43 1.58 3.27
C ALA A 132 -4.74 2.36 3.39
N SER A 133 -5.33 2.72 2.24
CA SER A 133 -6.67 3.31 2.17
C SER A 133 -7.72 2.43 2.83
N PHE A 134 -7.75 1.13 2.50
CA PHE A 134 -8.70 0.19 3.07
C PHE A 134 -8.50 0.00 4.57
N ALA A 135 -7.24 -0.16 5.03
CA ALA A 135 -6.90 -0.32 6.46
C ALA A 135 -7.33 0.89 7.30
N LEU A 136 -7.13 2.12 6.80
CA LEU A 136 -7.64 3.34 7.45
C LEU A 136 -9.17 3.43 7.41
N THR A 137 -9.80 2.98 6.33
CA THR A 137 -11.27 3.06 6.19
C THR A 137 -11.99 2.15 7.19
N ILE A 138 -11.41 0.97 7.49
CA ILE A 138 -12.01 0.00 8.42
C ILE A 138 -11.62 0.23 9.87
N SER A 139 -10.67 1.14 10.15
CA SER A 139 -10.24 1.46 11.51
C SER A 139 -11.14 2.51 12.16
N ASP A 140 -10.89 2.78 13.44
CA ASP A 140 -11.53 3.86 14.20
C ASP A 140 -10.75 5.19 14.11
N ILE A 141 -9.74 5.26 13.23
CA ILE A 141 -8.89 6.43 13.04
C ILE A 141 -9.66 7.51 12.26
N PRO A 142 -9.77 8.75 12.76
CA PRO A 142 -10.43 9.84 12.05
C PRO A 142 -9.71 10.17 10.72
N TRP A 143 -10.33 9.81 9.60
CA TRP A 143 -9.75 10.00 8.26
C TRP A 143 -10.85 10.17 7.19
N ASN A 144 -10.73 11.17 6.32
CA ASN A 144 -11.76 11.59 5.35
C ASN A 144 -11.60 10.92 3.96
N GLY A 145 -11.10 9.69 3.91
CA GLY A 145 -11.03 8.90 2.68
C GLY A 145 -12.37 8.30 2.24
N PRO A 146 -12.38 7.20 1.44
CA PRO A 146 -11.23 6.44 0.95
C PRO A 146 -10.55 7.11 -0.26
N ILE A 147 -9.30 6.70 -0.51
CA ILE A 147 -8.61 6.92 -1.79
C ILE A 147 -8.58 5.63 -2.61
N ALA A 148 -8.48 5.79 -3.92
CA ALA A 148 -8.12 4.72 -4.85
C ALA A 148 -6.83 5.10 -5.58
N ALA A 149 -5.98 4.11 -5.82
CA ALA A 149 -4.75 4.26 -6.59
C ALA A 149 -4.76 3.32 -7.81
N ALA A 150 -4.21 3.81 -8.92
CA ALA A 150 -4.04 3.03 -10.14
C ALA A 150 -2.77 3.46 -10.88
N ARG A 151 -2.17 2.52 -11.62
CA ARG A 151 -1.10 2.81 -12.57
C ARG A 151 -1.67 2.81 -13.98
N VAL A 152 -1.28 3.78 -14.80
CA VAL A 152 -1.72 3.91 -16.20
C VAL A 152 -0.49 3.85 -17.10
N GLY A 153 -0.51 2.91 -18.03
CA GLY A 153 0.44 2.81 -19.14
C GLY A 153 -0.17 3.28 -20.46
N TYR A 154 0.67 3.47 -21.47
CA TYR A 154 0.28 3.78 -22.84
C TYR A 154 1.04 2.84 -23.79
N VAL A 155 0.38 1.79 -24.26
CA VAL A 155 0.96 0.68 -25.04
C VAL A 155 0.22 0.60 -26.37
N ASP A 156 0.94 0.53 -27.48
CA ASP A 156 0.38 0.39 -28.83
C ASP A 156 -0.72 1.41 -29.20
N GLY A 157 -0.65 2.62 -28.63
CA GLY A 157 -1.61 3.70 -28.87
C GLY A 157 -2.83 3.70 -27.95
N GLU A 158 -2.90 2.81 -26.95
CA GLU A 158 -4.01 2.71 -26.01
C GLU A 158 -3.57 2.86 -24.55
N TYR A 159 -4.44 3.44 -23.73
CA TYR A 159 -4.24 3.50 -22.28
C TYR A 159 -4.56 2.15 -21.64
N VAL A 160 -3.61 1.61 -20.88
CA VAL A 160 -3.74 0.33 -20.18
C VAL A 160 -3.77 0.59 -18.67
N LEU A 161 -4.80 0.09 -18.00
CA LEU A 161 -4.95 0.19 -16.55
C LEU A 161 -4.19 -0.94 -15.85
N ASN A 162 -3.43 -0.57 -14.81
CA ASN A 162 -2.55 -1.45 -14.03
C ASN A 162 -1.75 -2.40 -14.93
N PRO A 163 -0.96 -1.88 -15.88
CA PRO A 163 -0.18 -2.71 -16.82
C PRO A 163 0.77 -3.65 -16.05
N THR A 164 1.04 -4.82 -16.61
CA THR A 164 2.09 -5.69 -16.07
C THR A 164 3.47 -5.09 -16.28
N THR A 165 4.47 -5.59 -15.54
CA THR A 165 5.88 -5.18 -15.73
C THR A 165 6.31 -5.30 -17.20
N SER A 166 5.97 -6.41 -17.87
CA SER A 166 6.30 -6.61 -19.29
C SER A 166 5.52 -5.71 -20.25
N GLN A 167 4.33 -5.23 -19.86
CA GLN A 167 3.60 -4.22 -20.64
C GLN A 167 4.21 -2.83 -20.44
N LEU A 168 4.64 -2.49 -19.22
CA LEU A 168 5.31 -1.23 -18.91
C LEU A 168 6.61 -1.05 -19.67
N GLU A 169 7.38 -2.13 -19.91
CA GLU A 169 8.58 -2.08 -20.74
C GLU A 169 8.33 -1.59 -22.18
N LYS A 170 7.10 -1.77 -22.69
CA LYS A 170 6.66 -1.30 -24.01
C LYS A 170 5.86 0.00 -23.95
N SER A 171 5.65 0.52 -22.75
CA SER A 171 4.79 1.66 -22.51
C SER A 171 5.53 2.98 -22.70
N ALA A 172 4.90 3.94 -23.38
CA ALA A 172 5.42 5.31 -23.47
C ALA A 172 5.06 6.16 -22.23
N LEU A 173 4.28 5.62 -21.30
CA LEU A 173 3.81 6.29 -20.09
C LEU A 173 3.92 5.35 -18.88
N ASP A 174 4.40 5.87 -17.75
CA ASP A 174 4.24 5.23 -16.45
C ASP A 174 3.73 6.27 -15.46
N LEU A 175 2.41 6.24 -15.22
CA LEU A 175 1.74 7.21 -14.38
C LEU A 175 1.01 6.51 -13.24
N VAL A 176 1.45 6.74 -12.00
CA VAL A 176 0.69 6.37 -10.81
C VAL A 176 -0.18 7.55 -10.38
N ILE A 177 -1.48 7.32 -10.29
CA ILE A 177 -2.47 8.31 -9.84
C ILE A 177 -3.18 7.80 -8.60
N ALA A 178 -3.47 8.70 -7.67
CA ALA A 178 -4.31 8.44 -6.51
C ALA A 178 -5.31 9.58 -6.32
N GLY A 179 -6.54 9.25 -5.93
CA GLY A 179 -7.60 10.23 -5.76
C GLY A 179 -8.76 9.74 -4.90
N THR A 180 -9.62 10.66 -4.49
CA THR A 180 -10.88 10.40 -3.78
C THR A 180 -12.03 10.18 -4.75
N GLY A 181 -13.15 9.62 -4.26
CA GLY A 181 -14.38 9.49 -5.05
C GLY A 181 -15.21 10.77 -5.16
N LYS A 182 -14.82 11.84 -4.45
CA LYS A 182 -15.37 13.20 -4.58
C LYS A 182 -14.40 14.08 -5.33
#